data_AF-H6R469-F1
#
_entry.id   AF-H6R469-F1
#
_cell.length_a   1.000
_cell.length_b   1.000
_cell.length_c   1.000
_cell.angle_alpha   90.00
_cell.angle_beta   90.00
_cell.angle_gamma   90.00
#
_symmetry.space_group_name_H-M   'P 1'
#
loop_
_entity.id
_entity.type
_entity.pdbx_description
1 polymer ?
#
loop_
_entity_poly.entity_id
_entity_poly.type
_entity_poly.pdbx_seq_one_letter_code
_entity_poly.pdbx_strand_id
1 'polypeptide(L)'
;MRLHQQRSSRRARFRASVGLSTAAILLVVGAATSTAEPTSDPTHPRATTSTTTSPRAATPTSQQVPEDGVARSTTNSTAPAPAQAPAQPPKSKPGRWKPTDNPNRRVMPGKMRSDREEIPEGYTKDDADRAEVMEAELKANGGRKPESAGTAAFIAGEGCSVYWPAPYYVCGAIRVKYDSLGGPNSFLLWPTSEELTNPDGYGKRSHFQNGPIYWSGATGAHPVVNSFLNRWGIHGYEAGWLKYPTTDEILLPDGGRRQEFEGGVIYVAFQNAIGSALRNGAIREKYNSVGGLEPGGTLLGYPIQDQIGLPPDNQGQMARFQNGVIYWSSETGAHIVQGEILARWEDSGYEQGTFGYPIGEQTTGPNNRYTQSFQYGTIEVYTLFTHQFEYEDAAGIIKLCVFAGRADRVHISTWGQNPTGKTASGHAWWVAIKDCKPMTTATVTAQLQYKNSSGDWVDRGDLAVATKVYPGGGSGQRAAANGPCNGTSSTTWRVEIDVDVNGSPDAPNKEYGQENTFACG
;
A
#
# COMPACT_ATOMS: atom_id res chain seq x y z
N MET A 1 67.06 -0.92 -16.30
CA MET A 1 66.72 -1.69 -15.09
C MET A 1 65.30 -2.21 -15.24
N ARG A 2 65.12 -3.52 -15.05
CA ARG A 2 63.84 -4.25 -15.20
C ARG A 2 62.82 -3.79 -14.16
N LEU A 3 61.55 -3.66 -14.54
CA LEU A 3 60.43 -3.64 -13.60
C LEU A 3 59.42 -4.73 -14.00
N HIS A 4 59.26 -5.68 -13.08
CA HIS A 4 58.31 -6.78 -13.11
C HIS A 4 56.86 -6.27 -13.13
N GLN A 5 56.04 -6.79 -14.05
CA GLN A 5 54.59 -6.82 -13.88
C GLN A 5 54.18 -8.23 -13.43
N GLN A 6 53.86 -8.36 -12.14
CA GLN A 6 53.15 -9.52 -11.61
C GLN A 6 51.70 -9.48 -12.10
N ARG A 7 51.28 -10.50 -12.85
CA ARG A 7 49.87 -10.82 -13.07
C ARG A 7 49.30 -11.45 -11.80
N SER A 8 48.40 -10.75 -11.09
CA SER A 8 47.57 -11.39 -10.07
C SER A 8 46.26 -11.85 -10.71
N SER A 9 46.06 -13.15 -10.83
CA SER A 9 44.77 -13.76 -11.14
C SER A 9 43.86 -13.68 -9.91
N ARG A 10 42.88 -12.79 -9.91
CA ARG A 10 41.78 -12.84 -8.94
C ARG A 10 40.73 -13.80 -9.47
N ARG A 11 40.68 -15.02 -8.93
CA ARG A 11 39.53 -15.92 -9.06
C ARG A 11 38.35 -15.30 -8.30
N ALA A 12 37.23 -15.08 -8.99
CA ALA A 12 35.97 -14.70 -8.37
C ALA A 12 35.54 -15.80 -7.37
N ARG A 13 35.14 -15.40 -6.16
CA ARG A 13 34.56 -16.31 -5.16
C ARG A 13 33.04 -16.22 -5.30
N PHE A 14 32.41 -17.31 -5.75
CA PHE A 14 30.96 -17.46 -5.73
C PHE A 14 30.52 -17.96 -4.35
N ARG A 15 29.54 -17.29 -3.74
CA ARG A 15 28.79 -17.82 -2.58
C ARG A 15 27.42 -18.24 -3.09
N ALA A 16 27.12 -19.53 -3.05
CA ALA A 16 25.75 -20.02 -3.18
C ALA A 16 25.05 -19.83 -1.83
N SER A 17 24.08 -18.92 -1.76
CA SER A 17 23.16 -18.84 -0.62
C SER A 17 21.91 -19.63 -0.95
N VAL A 18 21.71 -20.76 -0.26
CA VAL A 18 20.43 -21.45 -0.21
C VAL A 18 19.55 -20.65 0.76
N GLY A 19 18.58 -19.93 0.22
CA GLY A 19 17.57 -19.24 1.00
C GLY A 19 16.25 -19.24 0.26
N LEU A 20 15.22 -19.87 0.83
CA LEU A 20 13.84 -19.53 0.51
C LEU A 20 13.67 -18.04 0.85
N SER A 21 13.68 -17.19 -0.17
CA SER A 21 13.50 -15.75 0.00
C SER A 21 12.45 -15.28 -0.99
N THR A 22 11.25 -15.04 -0.49
CA THR A 22 10.15 -14.37 -1.19
C THR A 22 10.55 -12.93 -1.47
N ALA A 23 10.99 -12.64 -2.70
CA ALA A 23 11.32 -11.30 -3.14
C ALA A 23 10.05 -10.58 -3.66
N ALA A 24 9.69 -9.48 -3.01
CA ALA A 24 8.65 -8.55 -3.46
C ALA A 24 9.02 -7.96 -4.83
N ILE A 25 8.12 -8.09 -5.80
CA ILE A 25 8.28 -7.52 -7.15
C ILE A 25 7.88 -6.04 -7.10
N LEU A 26 8.84 -5.15 -7.28
CA LEU A 26 8.59 -3.73 -7.53
C LEU A 26 8.08 -3.57 -8.98
N LEU A 27 6.79 -3.32 -9.17
CA LEU A 27 6.20 -2.93 -10.46
C LEU A 27 6.43 -1.43 -10.70
N VAL A 28 7.21 -1.09 -11.72
CA VAL A 28 7.32 0.27 -12.25
C VAL A 28 6.13 0.50 -13.19
N VAL A 29 5.20 1.36 -12.78
CA VAL A 29 4.10 1.81 -13.63
C VAL A 29 4.64 2.84 -14.62
N GLY A 30 4.71 2.46 -15.90
CA GLY A 30 4.94 3.39 -17.01
C GLY A 30 3.64 4.12 -17.34
N ALA A 31 3.61 5.44 -17.15
CA ALA A 31 2.51 6.29 -17.58
C ALA A 31 2.46 6.34 -19.12
N ALA A 32 1.41 5.77 -19.71
CA ALA A 32 1.08 5.97 -21.12
C ALA A 32 0.11 7.16 -21.24
N THR A 33 0.60 8.31 -21.68
CA THR A 33 -0.24 9.43 -22.11
C THR A 33 -0.77 9.14 -23.51
N SER A 34 -2.08 8.92 -23.65
CA SER A 34 -2.76 8.89 -24.95
C SER A 34 -3.47 10.22 -25.17
N THR A 35 -2.97 10.99 -26.14
CA THR A 35 -3.65 12.14 -26.75
C THR A 35 -4.31 11.67 -28.04
N ALA A 36 -5.63 11.79 -28.14
CA ALA A 36 -6.35 11.66 -29.40
C ALA A 36 -7.41 12.78 -29.51
N GLU A 37 -7.22 13.66 -30.49
CA GLU A 37 -8.22 14.60 -30.99
C GLU A 37 -9.00 13.99 -32.19
N PRO A 38 -10.20 14.50 -32.52
CA PRO A 38 -11.18 13.79 -33.33
C PRO A 38 -11.17 14.20 -34.82
N THR A 39 -11.59 13.28 -35.70
CA THR A 39 -11.89 13.60 -37.12
C THR A 39 -13.25 13.04 -37.55
N SER A 40 -14.15 13.98 -37.86
CA SER A 40 -15.24 14.02 -38.87
C SER A 40 -15.95 12.76 -39.39
N ASP A 41 -17.28 12.85 -39.26
CA ASP A 41 -18.42 12.23 -39.98
C ASP A 41 -18.25 12.14 -41.53
N PRO A 42 -18.95 11.23 -42.24
CA PRO A 42 -20.25 11.60 -42.81
C PRO A 42 -21.35 10.51 -42.91
N THR A 43 -22.60 10.99 -42.82
CA THR A 43 -23.82 10.65 -43.63
C THR A 43 -24.86 9.59 -43.18
N HIS A 44 -26.08 10.12 -43.07
CA HIS A 44 -27.45 9.59 -42.84
C HIS A 44 -28.03 8.69 -43.98
N PRO A 45 -29.16 7.93 -43.83
CA PRO A 45 -30.48 8.50 -43.46
C PRO A 45 -31.51 7.66 -42.63
N ARG A 46 -32.21 8.42 -41.77
CA ARG A 46 -33.66 8.54 -41.44
C ARG A 46 -34.66 7.34 -41.48
N ALA A 47 -35.09 6.97 -40.25
CA ALA A 47 -36.44 6.88 -39.64
C ALA A 47 -37.67 6.23 -40.33
N THR A 48 -38.39 5.44 -39.53
CA THR A 48 -39.87 5.33 -39.52
C THR A 48 -40.43 5.22 -38.09
N THR A 49 -41.68 5.64 -37.97
CA THR A 49 -42.48 6.10 -36.81
C THR A 49 -43.24 5.02 -36.04
N SER A 50 -43.60 5.27 -34.77
CA SER A 50 -45.01 5.17 -34.31
C SER A 50 -45.26 5.76 -32.91
N THR A 51 -46.39 6.46 -32.83
CA THR A 51 -47.06 7.18 -31.74
C THR A 51 -47.84 6.25 -30.80
N THR A 52 -48.05 6.63 -29.53
CA THR A 52 -49.36 6.55 -28.81
C THR A 52 -49.37 7.47 -27.57
N THR A 53 -50.55 8.04 -27.32
CA THR A 53 -50.94 9.20 -26.49
C THR A 53 -51.49 8.82 -25.10
N SER A 54 -51.19 9.64 -24.08
CA SER A 54 -51.94 10.18 -22.88
C SER A 54 -53.25 9.53 -22.33
N PRO A 55 -53.73 9.79 -21.05
CA PRO A 55 -53.87 11.14 -20.46
C PRO A 55 -53.76 11.37 -18.92
N ARG A 56 -53.21 12.56 -18.59
CA ARG A 56 -53.67 13.69 -17.73
C ARG A 56 -54.57 13.51 -16.48
N ALA A 57 -54.14 14.13 -15.37
CA ALA A 57 -54.93 14.94 -14.40
C ALA A 57 -53.94 15.76 -13.54
N ALA A 58 -54.19 16.91 -12.91
CA ALA A 58 -55.04 18.08 -13.06
C ALA A 58 -54.47 19.11 -12.04
N THR A 59 -54.32 20.38 -12.43
CA THR A 59 -53.91 21.50 -11.55
C THR A 59 -55.13 22.35 -11.18
N PRO A 60 -55.07 23.17 -10.13
CA PRO A 60 -55.69 24.49 -10.22
C PRO A 60 -54.73 25.65 -9.86
N THR A 61 -55.04 26.76 -10.53
CA THR A 61 -54.33 28.04 -10.71
C THR A 61 -54.77 29.10 -9.71
N SER A 62 -53.89 30.07 -9.42
CA SER A 62 -54.20 31.50 -9.20
C SER A 62 -52.87 32.30 -9.17
N GLN A 63 -52.64 33.52 -9.64
CA GLN A 63 -53.22 34.51 -10.57
C GLN A 63 -52.09 35.55 -10.86
N GLN A 64 -52.30 36.49 -11.78
CA GLN A 64 -51.32 37.27 -12.59
C GLN A 64 -50.74 38.59 -11.98
N VAL A 65 -49.43 38.86 -12.22
CA VAL A 65 -48.72 39.97 -12.96
C VAL A 65 -49.27 41.43 -12.80
N PRO A 66 -48.45 42.52 -12.64
CA PRO A 66 -47.45 42.93 -13.64
C PRO A 66 -46.09 43.52 -13.21
N GLU A 67 -45.18 43.48 -14.18
CA GLU A 67 -43.83 44.06 -14.20
C GLU A 67 -43.87 45.59 -14.32
N ASP A 68 -42.96 46.26 -13.61
CA ASP A 68 -42.36 47.53 -14.04
C ASP A 68 -40.89 47.54 -13.62
N GLY A 69 -40.02 47.83 -14.58
CA GLY A 69 -38.59 47.59 -14.51
C GLY A 69 -37.78 48.66 -13.76
N VAL A 70 -36.69 48.22 -13.13
CA VAL A 70 -35.49 49.03 -12.90
C VAL A 70 -34.27 48.12 -12.89
N ALA A 71 -33.21 48.54 -13.57
CA ALA A 71 -31.93 47.87 -13.75
C ALA A 71 -31.34 47.25 -12.48
N ARG A 72 -31.01 45.95 -12.52
CA ARG A 72 -30.30 45.26 -11.43
C ARG A 72 -28.81 45.18 -11.75
N SER A 73 -28.08 46.10 -11.12
CA SER A 73 -26.65 45.99 -10.82
C SER A 73 -26.33 44.60 -10.26
N THR A 74 -25.41 43.89 -10.91
CA THR A 74 -24.86 42.61 -10.45
C THR A 74 -23.80 42.88 -9.37
N THR A 75 -24.23 43.08 -8.13
CA THR A 75 -23.32 42.94 -6.99
C THR A 75 -23.17 41.46 -6.66
N ASN A 76 -22.04 40.88 -7.04
CA ASN A 76 -21.56 39.61 -6.51
C ASN A 76 -21.41 39.74 -4.99
N SER A 77 -22.31 39.12 -4.23
CA SER A 77 -22.13 38.90 -2.80
C SER A 77 -21.25 37.67 -2.61
N THR A 78 -19.94 37.89 -2.58
CA THR A 78 -18.98 36.90 -2.09
C THR A 78 -19.17 36.78 -0.59
N ALA A 79 -19.63 35.62 -0.12
CA ALA A 79 -19.60 35.29 1.30
C ALA A 79 -18.18 35.50 1.85
N PRO A 80 -17.99 36.10 3.04
CA PRO A 80 -16.66 36.31 3.58
C PRO A 80 -16.00 34.94 3.82
N ALA A 81 -14.81 34.76 3.26
CA ALA A 81 -13.95 33.63 3.57
C ALA A 81 -13.79 33.52 5.10
N PRO A 82 -13.76 32.31 5.67
CA PRO A 82 -13.46 32.15 7.10
C PRO A 82 -12.13 32.83 7.39
N ALA A 83 -12.10 33.65 8.45
CA ALA A 83 -10.91 34.36 8.88
C ALA A 83 -9.73 33.38 8.95
N GLN A 84 -8.67 33.67 8.20
CA GLN A 84 -7.44 32.89 8.26
C GLN A 84 -6.94 32.90 9.71
N ALA A 85 -6.70 31.71 10.26
CA ALA A 85 -6.00 31.57 11.53
C ALA A 85 -4.67 32.35 11.45
N PRO A 86 -4.23 33.01 12.54
CA PRO A 86 -2.97 33.76 12.54
C PRO A 86 -1.83 32.87 12.05
N ALA A 87 -0.94 33.46 11.24
CA ALA A 87 0.22 32.79 10.67
C ALA A 87 0.99 32.07 11.79
N GLN A 88 1.16 30.77 11.64
CA GLN A 88 1.84 29.94 12.63
C GLN A 88 3.34 30.30 12.66
N PRO A 89 3.98 30.40 13.85
CA PRO A 89 5.42 30.62 13.95
C PRO A 89 6.20 29.53 13.20
N PRO A 90 7.40 29.82 12.66
CA PRO A 90 8.23 28.86 11.96
C PRO A 90 8.63 27.66 12.84
N LYS A 91 8.83 26.51 12.18
CA LYS A 91 9.00 25.19 12.81
C LYS A 91 10.46 24.93 13.21
N SER A 92 10.97 25.60 14.24
CA SER A 92 12.28 25.27 14.83
C SER A 92 12.11 24.65 16.22
N LYS A 93 12.90 23.61 16.52
CA LYS A 93 12.96 23.08 17.88
C LYS A 93 13.66 24.12 18.77
N PRO A 94 13.12 24.43 19.97
CA PRO A 94 13.86 25.25 20.90
C PRO A 94 15.14 24.54 21.35
N GLY A 95 16.11 25.31 21.86
CA GLY A 95 17.13 24.78 22.77
C GLY A 95 16.47 24.17 24.02
N ARG A 96 17.24 23.63 24.97
CA ARG A 96 16.69 22.95 26.16
C ARG A 96 15.69 23.84 26.91
N TRP A 97 14.38 23.64 26.65
CA TRP A 97 13.33 24.44 27.25
C TRP A 97 13.19 24.18 28.77
N LYS A 98 12.94 25.24 29.53
CA LYS A 98 12.62 25.21 30.96
C LYS A 98 11.56 26.27 31.30
N PRO A 99 10.74 26.03 32.35
CA PRO A 99 9.86 27.06 32.91
C PRO A 99 10.63 28.32 33.31
N THR A 100 9.95 29.45 33.36
CA THR A 100 10.58 30.72 33.76
C THR A 100 10.94 30.70 35.25
N ASP A 101 12.21 31.01 35.55
CA ASP A 101 12.68 31.15 36.93
C ASP A 101 12.10 32.44 37.54
N ASN A 102 11.22 32.30 38.54
CA ASN A 102 10.53 33.40 39.25
C ASN A 102 9.79 34.39 38.31
N PRO A 103 8.68 33.95 37.69
CA PRO A 103 7.97 34.77 36.71
C PRO A 103 7.29 35.99 37.35
N ASN A 104 7.25 37.10 36.62
CA ASN A 104 6.63 38.34 37.07
C ASN A 104 5.09 38.30 36.91
N ARG A 105 4.35 38.66 37.98
CA ARG A 105 2.86 38.67 37.98
C ARG A 105 2.21 39.76 37.12
N ARG A 106 3.01 40.68 36.57
CA ARG A 106 2.58 41.80 35.71
C ARG A 106 3.74 42.11 34.78
N VAL A 107 3.45 42.70 33.61
CA VAL A 107 4.49 43.15 32.67
C VAL A 107 5.33 44.25 33.33
N MET A 108 6.61 43.99 33.53
CA MET A 108 7.57 44.90 34.16
C MET A 108 8.66 45.25 33.13
N PRO A 109 8.68 46.48 32.58
CA PRO A 109 9.64 46.86 31.55
C PRO A 109 11.09 46.58 31.97
N GLY A 110 11.84 45.87 31.12
CA GLY A 110 13.25 45.52 31.35
C GLY A 110 13.47 44.39 32.36
N LYS A 111 12.41 43.76 32.87
CA LYS A 111 12.48 42.67 33.87
C LYS A 111 11.81 41.38 33.40
N MET A 112 11.17 41.38 32.24
CA MET A 112 10.55 40.19 31.68
C MET A 112 11.63 39.23 31.15
N ARG A 113 11.29 37.96 30.99
CA ARG A 113 12.15 36.95 30.35
C ARG A 113 12.44 37.34 28.91
N SER A 114 11.47 37.92 28.21
CA SER A 114 11.66 38.45 26.84
C SER A 114 12.68 39.61 26.76
N ASP A 115 12.98 40.29 27.88
CA ASP A 115 14.03 41.32 27.95
C ASP A 115 15.43 40.71 28.20
N ARG A 116 15.48 39.45 28.64
CA ARG A 116 16.70 38.75 29.09
C ARG A 116 17.13 37.63 28.16
N GLU A 117 16.19 37.04 27.44
CA GLU A 117 16.36 35.90 26.54
C GLU A 117 15.83 36.25 25.15
N GLU A 118 16.49 35.69 24.11
CA GLU A 118 16.03 35.83 22.74
C GLU A 118 14.65 35.16 22.56
N ILE A 119 13.73 35.86 21.91
CA ILE A 119 12.38 35.35 21.67
C ILE A 119 12.42 34.42 20.45
N PRO A 120 11.96 33.16 20.59
CA PRO A 120 11.81 32.26 19.45
C PRO A 120 11.05 32.89 18.29
N GLU A 121 11.51 32.63 17.07
CA GLU A 121 10.94 33.19 15.85
C GLU A 121 9.43 32.95 15.74
N GLY A 122 8.69 34.00 15.35
CA GLY A 122 7.25 34.01 15.18
C GLY A 122 6.43 34.20 16.48
N TYR A 123 7.09 34.53 17.59
CA TYR A 123 6.45 35.11 18.77
C TYR A 123 6.81 36.59 18.91
N THR A 124 5.84 37.39 19.36
CA THR A 124 6.10 38.80 19.70
C THR A 124 6.59 38.93 21.14
N LYS A 125 7.20 40.07 21.46
CA LYS A 125 7.51 40.44 22.85
C LYS A 125 6.28 40.41 23.73
N ASP A 126 5.14 40.89 23.23
CA ASP A 126 3.89 40.89 23.97
C ASP A 126 3.38 39.47 24.25
N ASP A 127 3.54 38.53 23.32
CA ASP A 127 3.19 37.12 23.55
C ASP A 127 4.05 36.51 24.67
N ALA A 128 5.36 36.73 24.58
CA ALA A 128 6.33 36.26 25.56
C ALA A 128 6.10 36.85 26.95
N ASP A 129 5.78 38.14 27.03
CA ASP A 129 5.48 38.84 28.28
C ASP A 129 4.17 38.34 28.90
N ARG A 130 3.14 38.13 28.08
CA ARG A 130 1.88 37.52 28.55
C ARG A 130 2.10 36.09 29.05
N ALA A 131 2.88 35.27 28.34
CA ALA A 131 3.18 33.90 28.75
C ALA A 131 3.85 33.85 30.13
N GLU A 132 4.81 34.75 30.41
CA GLU A 132 5.43 34.82 31.74
C GLU A 132 4.42 35.25 32.83
N VAL A 133 3.56 36.23 32.55
CA VAL A 133 2.51 36.63 33.50
C VAL A 133 1.58 35.47 33.82
N MET A 134 1.17 34.70 32.80
CA MET A 134 0.35 33.51 32.98
C MET A 134 1.08 32.41 33.79
N GLU A 135 2.39 32.21 33.59
CA GLU A 135 3.18 31.31 34.44
C GLU A 135 3.17 31.76 35.91
N ALA A 136 3.27 33.07 36.17
CA ALA A 136 3.20 33.63 37.52
C ALA A 136 1.83 33.46 38.17
N GLU A 137 0.75 33.60 37.39
CA GLU A 137 -0.62 33.35 37.83
C GLU A 137 -0.83 31.88 38.23
N LEU A 138 -0.39 30.93 37.39
CA LEU A 138 -0.46 29.51 37.72
C LEU A 138 0.33 29.18 38.98
N LYS A 139 1.54 29.74 39.12
CA LYS A 139 2.36 29.55 40.32
C LYS A 139 1.67 30.10 41.58
N ALA A 140 0.96 31.22 41.46
CA ALA A 140 0.19 31.79 42.57
C ALA A 140 -1.05 30.95 42.92
N ASN A 141 -1.69 30.34 41.93
CA ASN A 141 -2.95 29.60 42.08
C ASN A 141 -2.78 28.08 42.23
N GLY A 142 -1.56 27.61 42.50
CA GLY A 142 -1.26 26.18 42.65
C GLY A 142 -1.56 25.36 41.40
N GLY A 143 -1.31 25.92 40.21
CA GLY A 143 -1.49 25.28 38.90
C GLY A 143 -2.90 25.40 38.31
N ARG A 144 -3.79 26.23 38.88
CA ARG A 144 -5.16 26.45 38.38
C ARG A 144 -5.26 27.73 37.55
N LYS A 145 -5.95 27.64 36.40
CA LYS A 145 -6.27 28.82 35.58
C LYS A 145 -7.22 29.77 36.34
N PRO A 146 -7.15 31.10 36.12
CA PRO A 146 -7.90 32.09 36.91
C PRO A 146 -9.41 31.82 36.99
N GLU A 147 -10.04 31.39 35.91
CA GLU A 147 -11.47 31.07 35.84
C GLU A 147 -11.90 29.81 36.63
N SER A 148 -10.92 28.98 37.03
CA SER A 148 -11.13 27.76 37.83
C SER A 148 -10.66 27.91 39.29
N ALA A 149 -10.23 29.11 39.69
CA ALA A 149 -9.76 29.40 41.04
C ALA A 149 -10.95 29.43 42.01
N GLY A 150 -11.41 28.26 42.45
CA GLY A 150 -12.49 28.13 43.44
C GLY A 150 -13.24 26.80 43.42
N THR A 151 -13.12 26.00 42.36
CA THR A 151 -13.74 24.67 42.26
C THR A 151 -12.81 23.59 42.83
N ALA A 152 -13.36 22.71 43.67
CA ALA A 152 -12.61 21.76 44.51
C ALA A 152 -12.27 20.42 43.83
N ALA A 153 -12.61 20.23 42.55
CA ALA A 153 -12.45 18.97 41.85
C ALA A 153 -11.25 19.03 40.88
N PHE A 154 -10.06 18.73 41.38
CA PHE A 154 -8.91 18.36 40.54
C PHE A 154 -8.34 17.04 41.05
N ILE A 155 -8.05 16.12 40.14
CA ILE A 155 -7.18 14.99 40.45
C ILE A 155 -5.74 15.52 40.55
N ALA A 156 -5.02 15.14 41.60
CA ALA A 156 -3.64 15.54 41.80
C ALA A 156 -2.79 15.12 40.60
N GLY A 157 -2.22 16.08 39.87
CA GLY A 157 -1.43 15.86 38.63
C GLY A 157 -2.01 16.49 37.37
N GLU A 158 -3.25 17.01 37.41
CA GLU A 158 -3.98 17.52 36.24
C GLU A 158 -4.03 19.06 36.14
N GLY A 159 -3.10 19.77 36.80
CA GLY A 159 -3.01 21.24 36.69
C GLY A 159 -2.72 21.73 35.27
N CYS A 160 -2.69 23.05 35.10
CA CYS A 160 -2.29 23.71 33.86
C CYS A 160 -0.81 24.10 33.90
N SER A 161 -0.21 24.17 32.71
CA SER A 161 1.11 24.78 32.46
C SER A 161 1.01 25.79 31.32
N VAL A 162 1.95 26.73 31.30
CA VAL A 162 2.19 27.65 30.20
C VAL A 162 3.61 27.43 29.70
N TYR A 163 3.80 27.46 28.38
CA TYR A 163 5.07 27.11 27.75
C TYR A 163 5.65 28.33 27.05
N TRP A 164 6.38 29.17 27.80
CA TRP A 164 6.99 30.38 27.29
C TRP A 164 7.78 30.11 25.99
N PRO A 165 7.59 30.88 24.91
CA PRO A 165 6.86 32.16 24.84
C PRO A 165 5.37 32.04 24.47
N ALA A 166 4.80 30.84 24.38
CA ALA A 166 3.43 30.63 23.92
C ALA A 166 2.40 30.97 25.03
N PRO A 167 1.51 31.95 24.81
CA PRO A 167 0.58 32.44 25.83
C PRO A 167 -0.71 31.62 25.87
N TYR A 168 -0.59 30.30 26.09
CA TYR A 168 -1.73 29.37 26.18
C TYR A 168 -1.62 28.48 27.41
N TYR A 169 -2.75 28.26 28.08
CA TYR A 169 -2.88 27.23 29.10
C TYR A 169 -3.06 25.85 28.47
N VAL A 170 -2.15 24.92 28.76
CA VAL A 170 -2.35 23.49 28.46
C VAL A 170 -2.59 22.77 29.78
N CYS A 171 -3.70 22.05 29.89
CA CYS A 171 -4.19 21.52 31.15
C CYS A 171 -4.39 19.99 31.12
N GLY A 172 -4.63 19.41 32.30
CA GLY A 172 -5.12 18.05 32.42
C GLY A 172 -4.25 16.96 31.79
N ALA A 173 -4.90 15.91 31.31
CA ALA A 173 -4.24 14.78 30.67
C ALA A 173 -3.49 15.17 29.38
N ILE A 174 -3.96 16.18 28.65
CA ILE A 174 -3.28 16.71 27.46
C ILE A 174 -1.93 17.30 27.84
N ARG A 175 -1.87 18.10 28.90
CA ARG A 175 -0.61 18.63 29.44
C ARG A 175 0.34 17.52 29.86
N VAL A 176 -0.16 16.55 30.63
CA VAL A 176 0.64 15.41 31.09
C VAL A 176 1.24 14.66 29.90
N LYS A 177 0.43 14.44 28.85
CA LYS A 177 0.91 13.81 27.62
C LYS A 177 1.97 14.66 26.92
N TYR A 178 1.72 15.94 26.72
CA TYR A 178 2.66 16.85 26.08
C TYR A 178 3.99 16.93 26.82
N ASP A 179 3.97 17.02 28.16
CA ASP A 179 5.17 16.98 29.00
C ASP A 179 5.94 15.66 28.84
N SER A 180 5.23 14.52 28.78
CA SER A 180 5.86 13.19 28.59
C SER A 180 6.58 13.04 27.25
N LEU A 181 6.16 13.79 26.22
CA LEU A 181 6.80 13.82 24.90
C LEU A 181 8.00 14.78 24.86
N GLY A 182 8.26 15.52 25.94
CA GLY A 182 9.32 16.53 26.03
C GLY A 182 8.84 17.97 25.84
N GLY A 183 7.52 18.21 25.87
CA GLY A 183 6.92 19.54 25.77
C GLY A 183 7.35 20.27 24.48
N PRO A 184 7.81 21.53 24.56
CA PRO A 184 8.28 22.28 23.40
C PRO A 184 9.45 21.66 22.65
N ASN A 185 10.25 20.80 23.30
CA ASN A 185 11.35 20.09 22.65
C ASN A 185 10.89 18.85 21.84
N SER A 186 9.61 18.49 21.95
CA SER A 186 9.00 17.37 21.21
C SER A 186 8.78 17.70 19.73
N PHE A 187 8.30 16.72 18.97
CA PHE A 187 7.92 16.93 17.56
C PHE A 187 6.68 17.81 17.37
N LEU A 188 5.92 18.10 18.45
CA LEU A 188 4.73 18.94 18.41
C LEU A 188 5.05 20.44 18.45
N LEU A 189 6.25 20.79 18.93
CA LEU A 189 6.70 22.16 19.16
C LEU A 189 5.72 22.93 20.07
N TRP A 190 5.55 24.24 19.89
CA TRP A 190 4.81 25.10 20.81
C TRP A 190 3.29 24.89 20.76
N PRO A 191 2.57 25.10 21.89
CA PRO A 191 1.11 25.13 21.89
C PRO A 191 0.58 26.36 21.13
N THR A 192 -0.55 26.18 20.45
CA THR A 192 -1.20 27.20 19.60
C THR A 192 -2.67 27.41 19.94
N SER A 193 -3.19 26.66 20.90
CA SER A 193 -4.50 26.90 21.52
C SER A 193 -4.49 26.46 22.98
N GLU A 194 -5.48 26.93 23.73
CA GLU A 194 -5.86 26.30 24.98
C GLU A 194 -6.57 24.96 24.74
N GLU A 195 -7.10 24.34 25.80
CA GLU A 195 -7.97 23.18 25.71
C GLU A 195 -9.35 23.55 25.15
N LEU A 196 -9.72 22.90 24.06
CA LEU A 196 -10.99 23.05 23.37
C LEU A 196 -11.85 21.80 23.60
N THR A 197 -13.16 21.99 23.73
CA THR A 197 -14.11 20.88 23.63
C THR A 197 -14.26 20.46 22.16
N ASN A 198 -14.20 19.17 21.89
CA ASN A 198 -14.39 18.65 20.54
C ASN A 198 -15.83 18.86 20.08
N PRO A 199 -16.08 19.01 18.77
CA PRO A 199 -17.43 19.16 18.21
C PRO A 199 -18.45 18.09 18.63
N ASP A 200 -18.01 16.89 18.99
CA ASP A 200 -18.90 15.83 19.52
C ASP A 200 -19.43 16.11 20.94
N GLY A 201 -18.87 17.10 21.65
CA GLY A 201 -19.24 17.50 23.01
C GLY A 201 -18.63 16.65 24.12
N TYR A 202 -17.83 15.63 23.79
CA TYR A 202 -17.31 14.67 24.76
C TYR A 202 -15.82 14.85 25.04
N GLY A 203 -15.00 14.81 23.99
CA GLY A 203 -13.55 14.88 24.16
C GLY A 203 -13.02 16.29 24.24
N LYS A 204 -11.72 16.35 24.51
CA LYS A 204 -10.93 17.59 24.52
C LYS A 204 -9.83 17.51 23.48
N ARG A 205 -9.34 18.66 23.05
CA ARG A 205 -8.11 18.77 22.28
C ARG A 205 -7.38 20.07 22.56
N SER A 206 -6.06 20.06 22.42
CA SER A 206 -5.26 21.29 22.27
C SER A 206 -4.45 21.19 21.00
N HIS A 207 -4.27 22.33 20.33
CA HIS A 207 -3.44 22.42 19.14
C HIS A 207 -2.01 22.82 19.51
N PHE A 208 -1.08 22.23 18.76
CA PHE A 208 0.33 22.58 18.76
C PHE A 208 0.73 22.85 17.31
N GLN A 209 1.87 23.50 17.09
CA GLN A 209 2.30 23.90 15.74
C GLN A 209 2.37 22.74 14.75
N ASN A 210 2.71 21.53 15.20
CA ASN A 210 2.83 20.36 14.34
C ASN A 210 1.70 19.34 14.50
N GLY A 211 0.59 19.74 15.12
CA GLY A 211 -0.64 18.96 15.21
C GLY A 211 -1.23 18.93 16.62
N PRO A 212 -2.44 18.40 16.77
CA PRO A 212 -3.14 18.35 18.04
C PRO A 212 -2.79 17.14 18.89
N ILE A 213 -3.05 17.26 20.19
CA ILE A 213 -3.28 16.13 21.09
C ILE A 213 -4.78 16.09 21.38
N TYR A 214 -5.40 14.93 21.14
CA TYR A 214 -6.79 14.65 21.49
C TYR A 214 -6.86 13.84 22.77
N TRP A 215 -7.92 14.06 23.55
CA TRP A 215 -8.22 13.31 24.75
C TRP A 215 -9.68 12.89 24.78
N SER A 216 -9.92 11.66 25.27
CA SER A 216 -11.23 11.20 25.73
C SER A 216 -11.10 10.49 27.07
N GLY A 217 -12.19 10.39 27.82
CA GLY A 217 -12.21 9.62 29.07
C GLY A 217 -11.94 8.12 28.89
N ALA A 218 -12.23 7.57 27.70
CA ALA A 218 -12.05 6.15 27.42
C ALA A 218 -10.62 5.82 26.95
N THR A 219 -10.02 6.69 26.15
CA THR A 219 -8.75 6.41 25.47
C THR A 219 -7.55 7.16 26.06
N GLY A 220 -7.76 8.23 26.82
CA GLY A 220 -6.68 9.08 27.28
C GLY A 220 -6.17 10.03 26.19
N ALA A 221 -5.02 10.67 26.44
CA ALA A 221 -4.47 11.73 25.60
C ALA A 221 -3.44 11.19 24.60
N HIS A 222 -3.67 11.43 23.29
CA HIS A 222 -2.80 10.97 22.21
C HIS A 222 -2.58 12.05 21.14
N PRO A 223 -1.32 12.24 20.68
CA PRO A 223 -1.04 13.09 19.52
C PRO A 223 -1.52 12.42 18.23
N VAL A 224 -2.16 13.18 17.35
CA VAL A 224 -2.52 12.73 16.00
C VAL A 224 -1.97 13.74 15.00
N VAL A 225 -0.96 13.35 14.23
CA VAL A 225 -0.18 14.30 13.41
C VAL A 225 0.01 13.80 11.97
N ASN A 226 0.46 14.70 11.09
CA ASN A 226 0.84 14.40 9.71
C ASN A 226 -0.24 13.61 8.94
N SER A 227 0.15 12.50 8.30
CA SER A 227 -0.72 11.65 7.49
C SER A 227 -1.88 11.05 8.29
N PHE A 228 -1.66 10.73 9.57
CA PHE A 228 -2.72 10.22 10.44
C PHE A 228 -3.82 11.25 10.64
N LEU A 229 -3.45 12.50 10.94
CA LEU A 229 -4.40 13.59 11.11
C LEU A 229 -5.18 13.87 9.83
N ASN A 230 -4.50 13.86 8.68
CA ASN A 230 -5.14 14.09 7.39
C ASN A 230 -6.17 12.99 7.06
N ARG A 231 -5.77 11.72 7.14
CA ARG A 231 -6.64 10.58 6.84
C ARG A 231 -7.80 10.47 7.84
N TRP A 232 -7.53 10.68 9.13
CA TRP A 232 -8.57 10.70 10.15
C TRP A 232 -9.57 11.85 9.91
N GLY A 233 -9.10 13.01 9.46
CA GLY A 233 -9.94 14.14 9.06
C GLY A 233 -10.85 13.86 7.88
N ILE A 234 -10.37 13.13 6.86
CA ILE A 234 -11.20 12.66 5.73
C ILE A 234 -12.37 11.79 6.24
N HIS A 235 -12.13 11.01 7.31
CA HIS A 235 -13.14 10.16 7.92
C HIS A 235 -13.96 10.85 9.02
N GLY A 236 -13.86 12.18 9.16
CA GLY A 236 -14.69 12.97 10.08
C GLY A 236 -14.15 13.08 11.50
N TYR A 237 -12.86 12.87 11.71
CA TYR A 237 -12.20 12.94 13.03
C TYR A 237 -12.91 12.07 14.09
N GLU A 238 -13.07 12.57 15.32
CA GLU A 238 -13.69 11.86 16.45
C GLU A 238 -15.19 11.59 16.24
N ALA A 239 -15.87 12.43 15.46
CA ALA A 239 -17.27 12.20 15.08
C ALA A 239 -17.41 11.04 14.10
N GLY A 240 -16.34 10.78 13.33
CA GLY A 240 -16.22 9.73 12.33
C GLY A 240 -16.34 8.30 12.86
N TRP A 241 -16.20 7.34 11.95
CA TRP A 241 -16.24 5.91 12.29
C TRP A 241 -14.97 5.42 12.99
N LEU A 242 -13.83 6.12 12.79
CA LEU A 242 -12.57 5.80 13.47
C LEU A 242 -12.62 6.16 14.96
N LYS A 243 -13.41 7.18 15.36
CA LYS A 243 -13.51 7.68 16.75
C LYS A 243 -12.16 8.17 17.29
N TYR A 244 -11.91 8.07 18.59
CA TYR A 244 -10.70 8.62 19.21
C TYR A 244 -9.46 7.75 18.97
N PRO A 245 -8.26 8.35 18.93
CA PRO A 245 -7.01 7.59 18.98
C PRO A 245 -6.89 6.83 20.31
N THR A 246 -6.35 5.61 20.26
CA THR A 246 -6.07 4.74 21.43
C THR A 246 -4.58 4.51 21.64
N THR A 247 -3.75 4.91 20.68
CA THR A 247 -2.30 4.88 20.79
C THR A 247 -1.70 6.18 20.25
N ASP A 248 -0.45 6.42 20.61
CA ASP A 248 0.41 7.29 19.82
C ASP A 248 0.76 6.63 18.48
N GLU A 249 1.51 7.35 17.63
CA GLU A 249 2.13 6.76 16.44
C GLU A 249 3.08 5.61 16.85
N ILE A 250 2.87 4.44 16.26
CA ILE A 250 3.70 3.25 16.41
C ILE A 250 4.59 3.14 15.18
N LEU A 251 5.91 3.19 15.39
CA LEU A 251 6.89 2.91 14.34
C LEU A 251 7.10 1.41 14.19
N LEU A 252 6.95 0.91 12.98
CA LEU A 252 7.22 -0.48 12.60
C LEU A 252 8.69 -0.59 12.14
N PRO A 253 9.40 -1.70 12.39
CA PRO A 253 10.85 -1.75 12.14
C PRO A 253 11.31 -1.69 10.68
N ASP A 254 10.41 -1.85 9.71
CA ASP A 254 10.67 -1.59 8.28
C ASP A 254 10.48 -0.10 7.90
N GLY A 255 10.15 0.75 8.88
CA GLY A 255 9.89 2.18 8.70
C GLY A 255 8.44 2.53 8.37
N GLY A 256 7.56 1.53 8.25
CA GLY A 256 6.12 1.77 8.24
C GLY A 256 5.63 2.30 9.58
N ARG A 257 4.45 2.92 9.59
CA ARG A 257 3.87 3.52 10.79
C ARG A 257 2.41 3.11 10.89
N ARG A 258 1.90 2.98 12.11
CA ARG A 258 0.47 2.80 12.35
C ARG A 258 0.02 3.60 13.56
N GLN A 259 -1.26 3.92 13.59
CA GLN A 259 -1.90 4.49 14.76
C GLN A 259 -3.28 3.86 14.95
N GLU A 260 -3.55 3.46 16.18
CA GLU A 260 -4.79 2.80 16.57
C GLU A 260 -5.85 3.82 16.98
N PHE A 261 -7.09 3.51 16.62
CA PHE A 261 -8.28 4.27 16.96
C PHE A 261 -9.36 3.30 17.46
N GLU A 262 -10.37 3.77 18.19
CA GLU A 262 -11.39 2.87 18.76
C GLU A 262 -12.13 2.09 17.67
N GLY A 263 -12.36 2.71 16.51
CA GLY A 263 -13.06 2.09 15.38
C GLY A 263 -12.18 1.35 14.37
N GLY A 264 -10.85 1.42 14.50
CA GLY A 264 -9.94 0.87 13.50
C GLY A 264 -8.50 1.30 13.64
N VAL A 265 -7.78 1.29 12.52
CA VAL A 265 -6.35 1.59 12.47
C VAL A 265 -6.05 2.33 11.18
N ILE A 266 -5.12 3.28 11.23
CA ILE A 266 -4.53 3.86 10.04
C ILE A 266 -3.10 3.33 9.93
N TYR A 267 -2.72 2.91 8.72
CA TYR A 267 -1.34 2.56 8.37
C TYR A 267 -0.77 3.57 7.40
N VAL A 268 0.51 3.89 7.54
CA VAL A 268 1.27 4.77 6.64
C VAL A 268 2.54 4.04 6.24
N ALA A 269 2.70 3.78 4.95
CA ALA A 269 3.91 3.21 4.37
C ALA A 269 4.65 4.29 3.56
N PHE A 270 5.96 4.15 3.35
CA PHE A 270 6.74 5.11 2.56
C PHE A 270 6.16 5.36 1.15
N GLN A 271 5.56 4.34 0.55
CA GLN A 271 4.93 4.43 -0.78
C GLN A 271 3.53 5.06 -0.75
N ASN A 272 2.88 5.13 0.42
CA ASN A 272 1.57 5.72 0.61
C ASN A 272 1.63 6.78 1.72
N ALA A 273 2.11 7.97 1.35
CA ALA A 273 2.27 9.09 2.27
C ALA A 273 0.94 9.62 2.84
N ILE A 274 -0.21 9.25 2.27
CA ILE A 274 -1.53 9.70 2.74
C ILE A 274 -2.10 8.71 3.80
N GLY A 275 -1.60 7.48 3.84
CA GLY A 275 -2.06 6.42 4.73
C GLY A 275 -3.39 5.79 4.31
N SER A 276 -3.72 4.66 4.93
CA SER A 276 -4.92 3.87 4.64
C SER A 276 -5.56 3.33 5.92
N ALA A 277 -6.87 3.47 6.01
CA ALA A 277 -7.66 3.10 7.18
C ALA A 277 -8.31 1.71 7.01
N LEU A 278 -8.13 0.85 8.01
CA LEU A 278 -8.84 -0.44 8.13
C LEU A 278 -9.79 -0.39 9.33
N ARG A 279 -10.99 -0.98 9.18
CA ARG A 279 -11.97 -1.11 10.27
C ARG A 279 -11.61 -2.28 11.17
N ASN A 280 -12.01 -2.21 12.42
CA ASN A 280 -12.04 -3.39 13.27
C ASN A 280 -12.98 -4.45 12.68
N GLY A 281 -12.57 -5.72 12.74
CA GLY A 281 -13.34 -6.87 12.24
C GLY A 281 -12.52 -7.80 11.33
N ALA A 282 -13.23 -8.67 10.60
CA ALA A 282 -12.68 -9.86 9.96
C ALA A 282 -11.52 -9.60 8.98
N ILE A 283 -11.56 -8.52 8.19
CA ILE A 283 -10.46 -8.18 7.26
C ILE A 283 -9.18 -7.88 8.04
N ARG A 284 -9.30 -7.07 9.10
CA ARG A 284 -8.17 -6.69 9.95
C ARG A 284 -7.65 -7.89 10.74
N GLU A 285 -8.55 -8.73 11.27
CA GLU A 285 -8.18 -9.97 11.95
C GLU A 285 -7.43 -10.93 11.01
N LYS A 286 -7.90 -11.08 9.78
CA LYS A 286 -7.21 -11.87 8.75
C LYS A 286 -5.84 -11.28 8.43
N TYR A 287 -5.74 -9.97 8.24
CA TYR A 287 -4.46 -9.30 8.00
C TYR A 287 -3.47 -9.51 9.16
N ASN A 288 -3.95 -9.41 10.40
CA ASN A 288 -3.14 -9.66 11.59
C ASN A 288 -2.67 -11.13 11.64
N SER A 289 -3.53 -12.09 11.26
CA SER A 289 -3.22 -13.52 11.27
C SER A 289 -2.04 -13.91 10.36
N VAL A 290 -1.76 -13.12 9.33
CA VAL A 290 -0.64 -13.34 8.40
C VAL A 290 0.57 -12.44 8.69
N GLY A 291 0.58 -11.75 9.84
CA GLY A 291 1.71 -10.92 10.30
C GLY A 291 1.51 -9.41 10.13
N GLY A 292 0.28 -8.92 9.96
CA GLY A 292 0.00 -7.49 9.73
C GLY A 292 0.33 -6.55 10.89
N LEU A 293 0.70 -7.12 12.05
CA LEU A 293 1.19 -6.38 13.22
C LEU A 293 2.71 -6.42 13.35
N GLU A 294 3.40 -7.22 12.53
CA GLU A 294 4.82 -7.52 12.62
C GLU A 294 5.68 -6.66 11.66
N PRO A 295 6.97 -6.48 11.96
CA PRO A 295 7.90 -5.70 11.13
C PRO A 295 8.05 -6.23 9.70
N GLY A 296 7.94 -5.38 8.69
CA GLY A 296 8.09 -5.77 7.28
C GLY A 296 6.79 -6.14 6.59
N GLY A 297 5.69 -6.23 7.34
CA GLY A 297 4.39 -6.62 6.83
C GLY A 297 4.38 -8.03 6.21
N THR A 298 3.19 -8.57 6.10
CA THR A 298 2.92 -9.90 5.51
C THR A 298 3.38 -9.97 4.05
N LEU A 299 3.25 -11.13 3.38
CA LEU A 299 3.39 -11.19 1.92
C LEU A 299 2.53 -10.16 1.17
N LEU A 300 1.46 -9.64 1.78
CA LEU A 300 0.60 -8.59 1.22
C LEU A 300 1.19 -7.17 1.28
N GLY A 301 2.14 -6.91 2.17
CA GLY A 301 2.62 -5.57 2.48
C GLY A 301 1.58 -4.72 3.23
N TYR A 302 1.63 -3.40 3.05
CA TYR A 302 0.72 -2.43 3.67
C TYR A 302 -0.56 -2.23 2.86
N PRO A 303 -1.66 -1.80 3.50
CA PRO A 303 -2.83 -1.33 2.78
C PRO A 303 -2.49 -0.08 1.95
N ILE A 304 -2.98 -0.05 0.72
CA ILE A 304 -2.77 1.06 -0.22
C ILE A 304 -4.04 1.89 -0.46
N GLN A 305 -5.17 1.43 0.06
CA GLN A 305 -6.44 2.15 0.07
C GLN A 305 -7.19 1.90 1.37
N ASP A 306 -8.13 2.78 1.68
CA ASP A 306 -9.06 2.56 2.80
C ASP A 306 -9.92 1.31 2.52
N GLN A 307 -10.28 0.59 3.58
CA GLN A 307 -11.24 -0.50 3.49
C GLN A 307 -12.58 0.04 2.99
N ILE A 308 -13.13 -0.60 1.95
CA ILE A 308 -14.39 -0.23 1.32
C ILE A 308 -15.43 -1.34 1.49
N GLY A 309 -16.71 -0.93 1.54
CA GLY A 309 -17.82 -1.84 1.25
C GLY A 309 -17.93 -2.07 -0.26
N LEU A 310 -18.39 -3.25 -0.66
CA LEU A 310 -18.53 -3.64 -2.06
C LEU A 310 -19.95 -3.32 -2.57
N PRO A 311 -20.13 -2.30 -3.43
CA PRO A 311 -21.42 -1.98 -4.05
C PRO A 311 -21.83 -3.05 -5.08
N PRO A 312 -23.13 -3.15 -5.46
CA PRO A 312 -24.24 -2.28 -5.03
C PRO A 312 -24.83 -2.65 -3.67
N ASP A 313 -24.71 -3.90 -3.24
CA ASP A 313 -25.47 -4.42 -2.11
C ASP A 313 -24.74 -4.31 -0.76
N ASN A 314 -23.48 -3.86 -0.73
CA ASN A 314 -22.62 -3.78 0.46
C ASN A 314 -22.56 -5.09 1.27
N GLN A 315 -22.81 -6.24 0.64
CA GLN A 315 -22.82 -7.56 1.29
C GLN A 315 -21.40 -8.06 1.63
N GLY A 316 -20.39 -7.43 1.04
CA GLY A 316 -19.00 -7.72 1.32
C GLY A 316 -18.19 -6.46 1.58
N GLN A 317 -17.00 -6.66 2.10
CA GLN A 317 -16.00 -5.63 2.32
C GLN A 317 -14.70 -6.09 1.69
N MET A 318 -13.87 -5.14 1.28
CA MET A 318 -12.52 -5.45 0.84
C MET A 318 -11.50 -4.41 1.26
N ALA A 319 -10.26 -4.85 1.38
CA ALA A 319 -9.10 -3.99 1.49
C ALA A 319 -8.05 -4.41 0.47
N ARG A 320 -7.39 -3.43 -0.15
CA ARG A 320 -6.28 -3.66 -1.08
C ARG A 320 -4.96 -3.33 -0.41
N PHE A 321 -4.01 -4.22 -0.62
CA PHE A 321 -2.65 -4.16 -0.13
C PHE A 321 -1.69 -4.11 -1.33
N GLN A 322 -0.41 -3.85 -1.06
CA GLN A 322 0.62 -3.73 -2.10
C GLN A 322 0.68 -4.96 -3.02
N ASN A 323 0.54 -6.17 -2.45
CA ASN A 323 0.72 -7.42 -3.19
C ASN A 323 -0.54 -8.30 -3.23
N GLY A 324 -1.71 -7.77 -2.85
CA GLY A 324 -2.94 -8.55 -2.88
C GLY A 324 -4.15 -7.83 -2.31
N VAL A 325 -5.23 -8.57 -2.13
CA VAL A 325 -6.49 -8.09 -1.56
C VAL A 325 -6.96 -9.04 -0.47
N ILE A 326 -7.68 -8.50 0.51
CA ILE A 326 -8.50 -9.30 1.42
C ILE A 326 -9.96 -8.95 1.14
N TYR A 327 -10.74 -9.98 0.81
CA TYR A 327 -12.19 -9.88 0.63
C TYR A 327 -12.88 -10.59 1.78
N TRP A 328 -13.99 -10.02 2.23
CA TRP A 328 -14.85 -10.60 3.26
C TRP A 328 -16.30 -10.51 2.83
N SER A 329 -17.07 -11.56 3.13
CA SER A 329 -18.53 -11.53 3.16
C SER A 329 -19.04 -12.30 4.40
N SER A 330 -20.31 -12.12 4.75
CA SER A 330 -20.92 -12.86 5.87
C SER A 330 -20.99 -14.37 5.62
N GLU A 331 -21.11 -14.79 4.36
CA GLU A 331 -21.21 -16.19 3.97
C GLU A 331 -19.84 -16.87 3.87
N THR A 332 -18.83 -16.17 3.33
CA THR A 332 -17.53 -16.76 3.01
C THR A 332 -16.47 -16.50 4.07
N GLY A 333 -16.57 -15.44 4.86
CA GLY A 333 -15.48 -15.00 5.72
C GLY A 333 -14.37 -14.28 4.96
N ALA A 334 -13.27 -13.96 5.66
CA ALA A 334 -12.20 -13.12 5.14
C ALA A 334 -11.08 -13.96 4.51
N HIS A 335 -10.81 -13.75 3.22
CA HIS A 335 -9.83 -14.50 2.45
C HIS A 335 -8.90 -13.60 1.67
N ILE A 336 -7.65 -14.05 1.56
CA ILE A 336 -6.59 -13.37 0.82
C ILE A 336 -6.62 -13.84 -0.63
N VAL A 337 -6.55 -12.92 -1.59
CA VAL A 337 -6.32 -13.23 -3.02
C VAL A 337 -5.12 -12.41 -3.49
N GLN A 338 -4.13 -13.06 -4.10
CA GLN A 338 -2.86 -12.41 -4.48
C GLN A 338 -2.25 -13.01 -5.76
N GLY A 339 -1.21 -12.36 -6.29
CA GLY A 339 -0.42 -12.84 -7.43
C GLY A 339 -1.26 -13.11 -8.69
N GLU A 340 -0.89 -14.16 -9.43
CA GLU A 340 -1.54 -14.53 -10.70
C GLU A 340 -3.01 -14.98 -10.52
N ILE A 341 -3.37 -15.52 -9.35
CA ILE A 341 -4.78 -15.82 -9.06
C ILE A 341 -5.58 -14.52 -9.00
N LEU A 342 -5.06 -13.49 -8.32
CA LEU A 342 -5.70 -12.18 -8.28
C LEU A 342 -5.84 -11.58 -9.68
N ALA A 343 -4.80 -11.62 -10.51
CA ALA A 343 -4.86 -11.13 -11.88
C ALA A 343 -5.94 -11.86 -12.70
N ARG A 344 -6.02 -13.19 -12.58
CA ARG A 344 -7.03 -13.98 -13.29
C ARG A 344 -8.45 -13.69 -12.79
N TRP A 345 -8.61 -13.47 -11.48
CA TRP A 345 -9.89 -13.15 -10.87
C TRP A 345 -10.35 -11.74 -11.24
N GLU A 346 -9.43 -10.77 -11.28
CA GLU A 346 -9.65 -9.42 -11.77
C GLU A 346 -10.17 -9.42 -13.22
N ASP A 347 -9.51 -10.13 -14.13
CA ASP A 347 -9.94 -10.28 -15.53
C ASP A 347 -11.33 -10.90 -15.68
N SER A 348 -11.78 -11.63 -14.67
CA SER A 348 -13.09 -12.27 -14.64
C SER A 348 -14.19 -11.39 -14.04
N GLY A 349 -13.87 -10.18 -13.57
CA GLY A 349 -14.81 -9.25 -12.94
C GLY A 349 -14.87 -9.32 -11.40
N TYR A 350 -13.83 -9.84 -10.75
CA TYR A 350 -13.74 -9.96 -9.30
C TYR A 350 -14.95 -10.70 -8.68
N GLU A 351 -15.48 -10.23 -7.56
CA GLU A 351 -16.57 -10.85 -6.81
C GLU A 351 -17.92 -10.82 -7.53
N GLN A 352 -18.08 -9.91 -8.50
CA GLN A 352 -19.25 -9.81 -9.37
C GLN A 352 -19.10 -10.65 -10.64
N GLY A 353 -17.91 -11.21 -10.84
CA GLY A 353 -17.54 -12.03 -11.97
C GLY A 353 -18.03 -13.47 -11.88
N THR A 354 -17.57 -14.28 -12.83
CA THR A 354 -17.98 -15.69 -12.97
C THR A 354 -17.64 -16.56 -11.75
N PHE A 355 -16.65 -16.18 -10.94
CA PHE A 355 -16.19 -17.00 -9.81
C PHE A 355 -16.84 -16.64 -8.46
N GLY A 356 -17.36 -15.43 -8.30
CA GLY A 356 -17.89 -14.95 -7.01
C GLY A 356 -16.79 -14.63 -5.99
N TYR A 357 -17.15 -14.66 -4.69
CA TYR A 357 -16.22 -14.43 -3.58
C TYR A 357 -15.26 -15.62 -3.36
N PRO A 358 -14.04 -15.37 -2.86
CA PRO A 358 -13.16 -16.44 -2.38
C PRO A 358 -13.78 -17.16 -1.17
N ILE A 359 -13.61 -18.49 -1.11
CA ILE A 359 -14.11 -19.35 -0.02
C ILE A 359 -13.00 -20.19 0.65
N GLY A 360 -11.76 -19.95 0.26
CA GLY A 360 -10.59 -20.65 0.77
C GLY A 360 -9.31 -19.89 0.46
N GLU A 361 -8.24 -20.25 1.14
CA GLU A 361 -6.92 -19.67 0.88
C GLU A 361 -6.28 -20.27 -0.38
N GLN A 362 -5.39 -19.50 -1.00
CA GLN A 362 -4.52 -20.03 -2.04
C GLN A 362 -3.65 -21.16 -1.48
N THR A 363 -3.60 -22.27 -2.20
CA THR A 363 -2.72 -23.41 -1.92
C THR A 363 -1.71 -23.59 -3.04
N THR A 364 -0.49 -24.00 -2.69
CA THR A 364 0.57 -24.32 -3.65
C THR A 364 0.66 -25.83 -3.83
N GLY A 365 0.46 -26.31 -5.05
CA GLY A 365 0.66 -27.69 -5.48
C GLY A 365 1.98 -27.89 -6.23
N PRO A 366 2.26 -29.13 -6.69
CA PRO A 366 3.42 -29.44 -7.52
C PRO A 366 3.49 -28.55 -8.78
N ASN A 367 4.70 -28.34 -9.31
CA ASN A 367 4.97 -27.55 -10.52
C ASN A 367 4.49 -26.08 -10.44
N ASN A 368 4.58 -25.45 -9.25
CA ASN A 368 4.11 -24.07 -9.02
C ASN A 368 2.66 -23.84 -9.47
N ARG A 369 1.83 -24.88 -9.30
CA ARG A 369 0.39 -24.78 -9.50
C ARG A 369 -0.22 -24.12 -8.27
N TYR A 370 -0.74 -22.92 -8.43
CA TYR A 370 -1.50 -22.24 -7.37
C TYR A 370 -2.97 -22.42 -7.64
N THR A 371 -3.69 -22.89 -6.63
CA THR A 371 -5.14 -23.12 -6.69
C THR A 371 -5.83 -22.37 -5.57
N GLN A 372 -6.96 -21.75 -5.88
CA GLN A 372 -7.83 -21.12 -4.89
C GLN A 372 -9.29 -21.32 -5.26
N SER A 373 -10.10 -21.67 -4.27
CA SER A 373 -11.53 -21.91 -4.44
C SER A 373 -12.34 -20.63 -4.20
N PHE A 374 -13.36 -20.45 -5.03
CA PHE A 374 -14.34 -19.37 -5.02
C PHE A 374 -15.75 -19.98 -5.02
N GLN A 375 -16.77 -19.17 -4.74
CA GLN A 375 -18.17 -19.63 -4.61
C GLN A 375 -18.64 -20.47 -5.81
N TYR A 376 -18.27 -20.07 -7.03
CA TYR A 376 -18.78 -20.69 -8.26
C TYR A 376 -17.69 -21.38 -9.10
N GLY A 377 -16.51 -21.61 -8.52
CA GLY A 377 -15.44 -22.30 -9.24
C GLY A 377 -14.10 -22.30 -8.51
N THR A 378 -13.07 -22.79 -9.19
CA THR A 378 -11.69 -22.75 -8.70
C THR A 378 -10.84 -22.09 -9.77
N ILE A 379 -9.98 -21.16 -9.36
CA ILE A 379 -8.95 -20.61 -10.23
C ILE A 379 -7.67 -21.40 -9.98
N GLU A 380 -7.10 -21.87 -11.08
CA GLU A 380 -5.81 -22.56 -11.12
C GLU A 380 -4.88 -21.79 -12.06
N VAL A 381 -3.70 -21.44 -11.56
CA VAL A 381 -2.65 -20.77 -12.33
C VAL A 381 -1.33 -21.50 -12.14
N TYR A 382 -0.50 -21.46 -13.16
CA TYR A 382 0.85 -21.99 -13.12
C TYR A 382 1.79 -20.79 -13.18
N THR A 383 2.49 -20.49 -12.07
CA THR A 383 3.53 -19.46 -12.14
C THR A 383 4.85 -20.08 -12.50
N LEU A 384 5.69 -19.26 -13.09
CA LEU A 384 7.01 -19.64 -13.55
C LEU A 384 7.86 -19.96 -12.34
N PHE A 385 8.66 -21.02 -12.42
CA PHE A 385 9.80 -21.12 -11.53
C PHE A 385 10.75 -20.01 -11.95
N THR A 386 10.99 -19.02 -11.09
CA THR A 386 11.95 -17.98 -11.37
C THR A 386 13.26 -18.30 -10.67
N HIS A 387 14.32 -18.36 -11.44
CA HIS A 387 15.68 -18.46 -10.94
C HIS A 387 16.23 -17.06 -10.79
N GLN A 388 16.96 -16.84 -9.70
CA GLN A 388 17.61 -15.57 -9.45
C GLN A 388 19.04 -15.76 -8.96
N PHE A 389 19.92 -14.88 -9.38
CA PHE A 389 21.27 -14.78 -8.84
C PHE A 389 21.74 -13.33 -8.90
N GLU A 390 22.65 -12.99 -7.98
CA GLU A 390 23.30 -11.69 -7.95
C GLU A 390 24.58 -11.71 -8.78
N TYR A 391 24.88 -10.60 -9.46
CA TYR A 391 26.14 -10.40 -10.16
C TYR A 391 26.61 -8.95 -10.02
N GLU A 392 27.93 -8.73 -10.12
CA GLU A 392 28.52 -7.40 -10.12
C GLU A 392 28.64 -6.89 -11.55
N ASP A 393 28.09 -5.71 -11.85
CA ASP A 393 28.20 -5.09 -13.17
C ASP A 393 29.58 -4.45 -13.40
N ALA A 394 29.81 -3.93 -14.61
CA ALA A 394 31.08 -3.28 -14.97
C ALA A 394 31.42 -2.04 -14.12
N ALA A 395 30.45 -1.49 -13.38
CA ALA A 395 30.62 -0.35 -12.49
C ALA A 395 30.78 -0.76 -11.01
N GLY A 396 30.81 -2.07 -10.71
CA GLY A 396 30.93 -2.57 -9.34
C GLY A 396 29.61 -2.61 -8.56
N ILE A 397 28.47 -2.47 -9.23
CA ILE A 397 27.14 -2.47 -8.60
C ILE A 397 26.57 -3.89 -8.63
N ILE A 398 26.08 -4.37 -7.48
CA ILE A 398 25.36 -5.65 -7.40
C ILE A 398 24.01 -5.49 -8.10
N LYS A 399 23.77 -6.35 -9.08
CA LYS A 399 22.53 -6.46 -9.86
C LYS A 399 21.90 -7.83 -9.62
N LEU A 400 20.58 -7.89 -9.77
CA LEU A 400 19.80 -9.12 -9.66
C LEU A 400 19.32 -9.54 -11.05
N CYS A 401 19.82 -10.68 -11.54
CA CYS A 401 19.24 -11.32 -12.71
C CYS A 401 18.09 -12.23 -12.26
N VAL A 402 16.95 -12.13 -12.92
CA VAL A 402 15.80 -13.02 -12.72
C VAL A 402 15.43 -13.60 -14.08
N PHE A 403 15.29 -14.92 -14.17
CA PHE A 403 14.92 -15.63 -15.40
C PHE A 403 14.02 -16.82 -15.11
N ALA A 404 13.42 -17.39 -16.16
CA ALA A 404 12.64 -18.62 -16.08
C ALA A 404 12.77 -19.42 -17.37
N GLY A 405 12.66 -20.73 -17.26
CA GLY A 405 12.39 -21.66 -18.33
C GLY A 405 10.94 -21.60 -18.80
N ARG A 406 10.73 -22.11 -20.01
CA ARG A 406 9.44 -22.27 -20.65
C ARG A 406 9.47 -23.49 -21.53
N ALA A 407 8.30 -24.09 -21.69
CA ALA A 407 8.04 -24.92 -22.85
C ALA A 407 6.63 -24.67 -23.39
N ASP A 408 6.44 -24.98 -24.66
CA ASP A 408 5.12 -25.06 -25.25
C ASP A 408 4.37 -26.30 -24.74
N ARG A 409 3.08 -26.37 -25.09
CA ARG A 409 2.32 -27.59 -24.85
C ARG A 409 2.82 -28.65 -25.81
N VAL A 410 3.09 -29.84 -25.28
CA VAL A 410 3.44 -30.99 -26.12
C VAL A 410 2.34 -31.21 -27.14
N HIS A 411 2.71 -31.34 -28.40
CA HIS A 411 1.78 -31.49 -29.53
C HIS A 411 2.26 -32.58 -30.48
N ILE A 412 1.37 -33.03 -31.34
CA ILE A 412 1.72 -33.98 -32.40
C ILE A 412 2.38 -33.21 -33.55
N SER A 413 3.61 -33.57 -33.90
CA SER A 413 4.29 -33.06 -35.08
C SER A 413 4.24 -34.08 -36.23
N THR A 414 4.15 -33.55 -37.46
CA THR A 414 4.18 -34.31 -38.72
C THR A 414 5.54 -34.23 -39.42
N TRP A 415 6.51 -33.53 -38.83
CA TRP A 415 7.85 -33.31 -39.38
C TRP A 415 8.93 -33.91 -38.44
N GLY A 416 9.58 -35.00 -38.87
CA GLY A 416 10.85 -35.52 -38.31
C GLY A 416 10.86 -36.93 -37.67
N GLN A 417 11.87 -37.73 -38.07
CA GLN A 417 12.44 -39.00 -37.57
C GLN A 417 11.62 -40.30 -37.40
N ASN A 418 10.32 -40.34 -37.69
CA ASN A 418 9.62 -41.62 -37.82
C ASN A 418 9.00 -41.76 -39.22
N PRO A 419 9.60 -42.53 -40.15
CA PRO A 419 9.03 -42.75 -41.48
C PRO A 419 7.69 -43.52 -41.45
N THR A 420 7.21 -43.95 -40.27
CA THR A 420 6.01 -44.79 -40.11
C THR A 420 5.04 -44.36 -38.98
N GLY A 421 5.23 -43.21 -38.32
CA GLY A 421 4.38 -42.82 -37.17
C GLY A 421 4.41 -41.34 -36.77
N LYS A 422 3.43 -40.93 -35.96
CA LYS A 422 3.30 -39.57 -35.40
C LYS A 422 4.34 -39.33 -34.30
N THR A 423 4.80 -38.09 -34.15
CA THR A 423 5.81 -37.71 -33.16
C THR A 423 5.19 -36.76 -32.14
N ALA A 424 5.43 -36.98 -30.84
CA ALA A 424 5.12 -36.00 -29.81
C ALA A 424 6.30 -35.04 -29.71
N SER A 425 6.03 -33.75 -29.76
CA SER A 425 7.03 -32.69 -29.82
C SER A 425 6.74 -31.64 -28.77
N GLY A 426 7.78 -31.18 -28.10
CA GLY A 426 7.75 -30.05 -27.18
C GLY A 426 9.02 -29.24 -27.31
N HIS A 427 8.90 -27.94 -27.11
CA HIS A 427 9.97 -26.99 -27.30
C HIS A 427 10.20 -26.23 -26.01
N ALA A 428 11.44 -26.22 -25.51
CA ALA A 428 11.81 -25.42 -24.37
C ALA A 428 12.67 -24.21 -24.74
N TRP A 429 12.48 -23.10 -24.04
CA TRP A 429 13.29 -21.89 -24.13
C TRP A 429 13.41 -21.24 -22.76
N TRP A 430 14.13 -20.13 -22.67
CA TRP A 430 14.19 -19.33 -21.45
C TRP A 430 13.80 -17.89 -21.73
N VAL A 431 13.36 -17.19 -20.68
CA VAL A 431 13.00 -15.78 -20.71
C VAL A 431 13.75 -15.03 -19.61
N ALA A 432 14.30 -13.87 -19.96
CA ALA A 432 14.86 -12.94 -18.98
C ALA A 432 13.73 -12.06 -18.42
N ILE A 433 13.59 -12.05 -17.10
CA ILE A 433 12.56 -11.28 -16.38
C ILE A 433 13.14 -9.96 -15.88
N LYS A 434 14.36 -9.96 -15.34
CA LYS A 434 15.03 -8.76 -14.84
C LYS A 434 16.53 -8.78 -15.08
N ASP A 435 17.07 -7.69 -15.62
CA ASP A 435 18.49 -7.29 -15.65
C ASP A 435 19.53 -8.43 -15.75
N CYS A 436 19.48 -9.27 -16.78
CA CYS A 436 20.49 -10.32 -17.00
C CYS A 436 21.66 -9.90 -17.94
N LYS A 437 21.95 -8.60 -18.08
CA LYS A 437 23.05 -8.10 -18.96
C LYS A 437 24.36 -8.06 -18.15
N PRO A 438 25.25 -9.06 -18.29
CA PRO A 438 26.05 -9.34 -19.49
C PRO A 438 25.93 -10.79 -20.02
N MET A 439 24.93 -11.56 -19.56
CA MET A 439 24.73 -12.98 -19.87
C MET A 439 23.71 -13.13 -20.99
N THR A 440 24.18 -12.98 -22.24
CA THR A 440 23.28 -12.84 -23.39
C THR A 440 22.65 -14.14 -23.88
N THR A 441 23.07 -15.31 -23.36
CA THR A 441 22.55 -16.61 -23.78
C THR A 441 22.58 -17.65 -22.66
N ALA A 442 21.77 -18.71 -22.80
CA ALA A 442 21.75 -19.87 -21.92
C ALA A 442 21.99 -21.17 -22.70
N THR A 443 22.32 -22.23 -21.97
CA THR A 443 22.08 -23.60 -22.42
C THR A 443 20.71 -24.02 -21.89
N VAL A 444 19.85 -24.49 -22.78
CA VAL A 444 18.51 -24.99 -22.43
C VAL A 444 18.48 -26.48 -22.74
N THR A 445 18.07 -27.28 -21.76
CA THR A 445 17.75 -28.69 -22.00
C THR A 445 16.24 -28.92 -21.92
N ALA A 446 15.75 -29.86 -22.74
CA ALA A 446 14.36 -30.26 -22.80
C ALA A 446 14.26 -31.78 -22.86
N GLN A 447 13.57 -32.39 -21.90
CA GLN A 447 13.28 -33.81 -21.88
C GLN A 447 11.77 -34.01 -22.01
N LEU A 448 11.34 -34.69 -23.07
CA LEU A 448 9.93 -35.05 -23.23
C LEU A 448 9.58 -36.16 -22.24
N GLN A 449 8.46 -36.03 -21.54
CA GLN A 449 7.97 -36.98 -20.56
C GLN A 449 6.49 -37.32 -20.81
N TYR A 450 6.11 -38.56 -20.51
CA TYR A 450 4.71 -38.98 -20.48
C TYR A 450 4.36 -39.62 -19.13
N LYS A 451 3.10 -39.56 -18.76
CA LYS A 451 2.58 -40.15 -17.53
C LYS A 451 2.18 -41.59 -17.78
N ASN A 452 2.79 -42.53 -17.06
CA ASN A 452 2.47 -43.96 -17.17
C ASN A 452 1.16 -44.30 -16.42
N SER A 453 0.73 -45.56 -16.50
CA SER A 453 -0.50 -46.04 -15.84
C SER A 453 -0.47 -45.96 -14.30
N SER A 454 0.72 -45.92 -13.70
CA SER A 454 0.92 -45.78 -12.25
C SER A 454 0.87 -44.32 -11.80
N GLY A 455 0.83 -43.37 -12.74
CA GLY A 455 0.85 -41.94 -12.47
C GLY A 455 2.26 -41.33 -12.45
N ASP A 456 3.31 -42.10 -12.77
CA ASP A 456 4.70 -41.64 -12.78
C ASP A 456 5.09 -41.01 -14.11
N TRP A 457 5.97 -40.01 -14.07
CA TRP A 457 6.56 -39.41 -15.27
C TRP A 457 7.73 -40.24 -15.76
N VAL A 458 7.69 -40.58 -17.05
CA VAL A 458 8.72 -41.38 -17.72
C VAL A 458 9.24 -40.63 -18.93
N ASP A 459 10.55 -40.55 -19.07
CA ASP A 459 11.22 -39.92 -20.21
C ASP A 459 10.90 -40.63 -21.53
N ARG A 460 10.77 -39.85 -22.60
CA ARG A 460 10.48 -40.33 -23.95
C ARG A 460 11.36 -39.61 -24.97
N GLY A 461 12.14 -40.38 -25.71
CA GLY A 461 13.09 -39.82 -26.68
C GLY A 461 14.32 -39.22 -26.01
N ASP A 462 15.21 -38.69 -26.83
CA ASP A 462 16.50 -38.18 -26.38
C ASP A 462 16.39 -36.80 -25.71
N LEU A 463 17.27 -36.53 -24.75
CA LEU A 463 17.42 -35.21 -24.14
C LEU A 463 17.85 -34.20 -25.21
N ALA A 464 17.00 -33.19 -25.45
CA ALA A 464 17.33 -32.13 -26.38
C ALA A 464 18.16 -31.05 -25.66
N VAL A 465 19.31 -30.68 -26.24
CA VAL A 465 20.19 -29.65 -25.69
C VAL A 465 20.42 -28.56 -26.74
N ALA A 466 20.09 -27.32 -26.38
CA ALA A 466 20.36 -26.14 -27.20
C ALA A 466 21.30 -25.19 -26.46
N THR A 467 22.50 -24.99 -27.00
CA THR A 467 23.48 -24.04 -26.47
C THR A 467 23.35 -22.68 -27.13
N LYS A 468 23.74 -21.61 -26.43
CA LYS A 468 23.69 -20.22 -26.93
C LYS A 468 22.28 -19.75 -27.31
N VAL A 469 21.28 -20.19 -26.55
CA VAL A 469 19.89 -19.76 -26.72
C VAL A 469 19.76 -18.35 -26.18
N TYR A 470 19.30 -17.40 -26.99
CA TYR A 470 18.95 -16.06 -26.53
C TYR A 470 17.58 -16.08 -25.84
N PRO A 471 17.30 -15.16 -24.91
CA PRO A 471 16.01 -15.14 -24.23
C PRO A 471 14.88 -14.80 -25.22
N GLY A 472 13.82 -15.60 -25.22
CA GLY A 472 12.66 -15.46 -26.12
C GLY A 472 12.27 -16.76 -26.85
N GLY A 473 10.96 -16.97 -27.08
CA GLY A 473 10.40 -18.23 -27.57
C GLY A 473 10.33 -18.42 -29.09
N GLY A 474 11.33 -17.92 -29.84
CA GLY A 474 11.35 -17.98 -31.31
C GLY A 474 11.79 -19.33 -31.90
N SER A 475 11.54 -19.57 -33.20
CA SER A 475 11.82 -20.87 -33.84
C SER A 475 13.29 -21.26 -33.98
N GLY A 476 14.19 -20.29 -33.92
CA GLY A 476 15.65 -20.51 -33.87
C GLY A 476 16.27 -20.43 -32.48
N GLN A 477 15.47 -20.32 -31.41
CA GLN A 477 15.96 -20.04 -30.05
C GLN A 477 15.32 -20.97 -29.00
N ARG A 478 15.51 -22.27 -29.16
CA ARG A 478 14.87 -23.30 -28.31
C ARG A 478 15.56 -24.66 -28.39
N ALA A 479 15.37 -25.48 -27.35
CA ALA A 479 15.59 -26.93 -27.38
C ALA A 479 14.30 -27.62 -27.84
N ALA A 480 14.41 -28.62 -28.72
CA ALA A 480 13.26 -29.32 -29.29
C ALA A 480 13.30 -30.81 -28.90
N ALA A 481 12.50 -31.19 -27.92
CA ALA A 481 12.37 -32.55 -27.43
C ALA A 481 11.33 -33.30 -28.28
N ASN A 482 11.71 -34.45 -28.83
CA ASN A 482 10.86 -35.23 -29.73
C ASN A 482 10.90 -36.70 -29.33
N GLY A 483 9.75 -37.36 -29.40
CA GLY A 483 9.66 -38.79 -29.10
C GLY A 483 8.51 -39.47 -29.84
N PRO A 484 8.57 -40.80 -30.00
CA PRO A 484 7.54 -41.55 -30.70
C PRO A 484 6.20 -41.48 -29.94
N CYS A 485 5.14 -41.13 -30.68
CA CYS A 485 3.77 -41.08 -30.19
C CYS A 485 2.99 -42.23 -30.83
N ASN A 486 2.81 -43.32 -30.09
CA ASN A 486 2.15 -44.54 -30.57
C ASN A 486 0.91 -44.85 -29.74
N GLY A 487 -0.13 -45.40 -30.38
CA GLY A 487 -1.34 -45.89 -29.72
C GLY A 487 -2.54 -44.93 -29.75
N THR A 488 -3.72 -45.46 -29.49
CA THR A 488 -5.00 -44.73 -29.50
C THR A 488 -5.43 -44.24 -28.12
N SER A 489 -4.72 -44.65 -27.07
CA SER A 489 -5.03 -44.25 -25.69
C SER A 489 -4.58 -42.81 -25.44
N SER A 490 -5.43 -42.05 -24.75
CA SER A 490 -5.08 -40.70 -24.31
C SER A 490 -3.93 -40.77 -23.31
N THR A 491 -2.85 -40.06 -23.59
CA THR A 491 -1.64 -40.02 -22.76
C THR A 491 -1.38 -38.58 -22.35
N THR A 492 -1.02 -38.37 -21.09
CA THR A 492 -0.62 -37.05 -20.59
C THR A 492 0.88 -36.85 -20.79
N TRP A 493 1.25 -35.73 -21.38
CA TRP A 493 2.62 -35.38 -21.77
C TRP A 493 3.06 -34.06 -21.12
N ARG A 494 4.36 -33.90 -20.89
CA ARG A 494 5.00 -32.63 -20.51
C ARG A 494 6.43 -32.56 -21.03
N VAL A 495 7.06 -31.39 -20.88
CA VAL A 495 8.50 -31.20 -21.10
C VAL A 495 9.14 -30.86 -19.78
N GLU A 496 10.14 -31.60 -19.34
CA GLU A 496 11.08 -31.17 -18.30
C GLU A 496 12.11 -30.23 -18.92
N ILE A 497 12.42 -29.14 -18.23
CA ILE A 497 13.22 -28.02 -18.72
C ILE A 497 14.34 -27.77 -17.74
N ASP A 498 15.53 -27.53 -18.26
CA ASP A 498 16.67 -27.04 -17.48
C ASP A 498 17.29 -25.83 -18.18
N VAL A 499 17.68 -24.81 -17.41
CA VAL A 499 18.21 -23.57 -17.96
C VAL A 499 19.49 -23.15 -17.23
N ASP A 500 20.60 -23.26 -17.94
CA ASP A 500 21.91 -22.80 -17.52
C ASP A 500 22.25 -21.47 -18.20
N VAL A 501 21.98 -20.35 -17.52
CA VAL A 501 22.39 -19.03 -18.02
C VAL A 501 23.92 -18.95 -18.03
N ASN A 502 24.51 -18.62 -19.19
CA ASN A 502 25.97 -18.62 -19.33
C ASN A 502 26.63 -17.61 -18.38
N GLY A 503 27.46 -18.10 -17.47
CA GLY A 503 28.12 -17.28 -16.44
C GLY A 503 27.38 -17.21 -15.10
N SER A 504 26.22 -17.89 -14.99
CA SER A 504 25.51 -18.14 -13.73
C SER A 504 25.90 -19.50 -13.14
N PRO A 505 25.74 -19.69 -11.81
CA PRO A 505 25.56 -21.02 -11.23
C PRO A 505 24.40 -21.76 -11.90
N ASP A 506 24.52 -23.08 -11.99
CA ASP A 506 23.48 -24.00 -12.44
C ASP A 506 22.22 -23.87 -11.57
N ALA A 507 21.07 -23.89 -12.23
CA ALA A 507 19.76 -23.82 -11.62
C ALA A 507 19.44 -25.18 -10.96
N PRO A 508 19.36 -25.28 -9.61
CA PRO A 508 19.24 -26.59 -8.96
C PRO A 508 17.90 -27.29 -9.16
N ASN A 509 16.89 -26.59 -9.71
CA ASN A 509 15.53 -27.10 -9.84
C ASN A 509 15.18 -27.21 -11.32
N LYS A 510 14.66 -28.38 -11.70
CA LYS A 510 14.08 -28.61 -13.03
C LYS A 510 12.72 -27.93 -13.13
N GLU A 511 12.47 -27.30 -14.25
CA GLU A 511 11.19 -26.69 -14.59
C GLU A 511 10.35 -27.64 -15.45
N TYR A 512 9.04 -27.40 -15.53
CA TYR A 512 8.14 -28.27 -16.29
C TYR A 512 7.17 -27.44 -17.15
N GLY A 513 7.05 -27.82 -18.41
CA GLY A 513 6.04 -27.32 -19.34
C GLY A 513 4.63 -27.76 -18.96
N GLN A 514 3.63 -27.09 -19.54
CA GLN A 514 2.23 -27.39 -19.28
C GLN A 514 1.89 -28.83 -19.73
N GLU A 515 1.18 -29.55 -18.86
CA GLU A 515 0.68 -30.88 -19.17
C GLU A 515 -0.34 -30.82 -20.31
N ASN A 516 -0.24 -31.75 -21.26
CA ASN A 516 -1.20 -31.89 -22.34
C ASN A 516 -1.60 -33.36 -22.51
N THR A 517 -2.90 -33.62 -22.53
CA THR A 517 -3.44 -34.97 -22.63
C THR A 517 -4.07 -35.16 -24.00
N PHE A 518 -3.52 -36.06 -24.80
CA PHE A 518 -4.04 -36.39 -26.12
C PHE A 518 -3.72 -37.82 -26.52
N ALA A 519 -4.53 -38.38 -27.42
CA ALA A 519 -4.25 -39.65 -28.06
C ALA A 519 -3.34 -39.44 -29.28
N CYS A 520 -2.41 -40.37 -29.51
CA CYS A 520 -1.57 -40.33 -30.70
C CYS A 520 -2.34 -40.79 -31.96
N GLY A 521 -3.42 -41.57 -31.83
CA GLY A 521 -4.22 -42.15 -32.93
C GLY A 521 -5.26 -41.20 -33.49
#